data_AF-A0A520BEC8-F1
#
_entry.id   AF-A0A520BEC8-F1
#
_cell.length_a   1.000
_cell.length_b   1.000
_cell.length_c   1.000
_cell.angle_alpha   90.00
_cell.angle_beta   90.00
_cell.angle_gamma   90.00
#
_symmetry.space_group_name_H-M   'P 1'
#
loop_
_entity.id
_entity.type
_entity.pdbx_description
1 polymer ?
#
loop_
_entity_poly.entity_id
_entity_poly.type
_entity_poly.pdbx_seq_one_letter_code
_entity_poly.pdbx_strand_id
1 'polypeptide(L)'
;MAKNKNAQFKLVLTQLISDIFEKNNNVALNHKQVAARLNLSDKASVDTILEVLVEQTEKGSFVRPERGKFRMKDLKTFVTGKVDMTADGSAFIVPEDEFEKDIFVAPRKLKNALHGDTVKVYVFAKKSGGRR
;
A
#
# COMPACT_ATOMS: atom_id res chain seq x y z
N MET A 1 -12.66 -18.13 -28.44
CA MET A 1 -11.94 -16.83 -28.34
C MET A 1 -12.65 -15.85 -27.39
N ALA A 2 -12.80 -16.16 -26.10
CA ALA A 2 -13.63 -15.36 -25.16
C ALA A 2 -12.87 -14.83 -23.91
N LYS A 3 -11.62 -15.22 -23.68
CA LYS A 3 -10.88 -14.85 -22.45
C LYS A 3 -10.40 -13.40 -22.41
N ASN A 4 -10.17 -12.74 -23.55
CA ASN A 4 -9.56 -11.40 -23.60
C ASN A 4 -10.49 -10.24 -23.19
N LYS A 5 -11.81 -10.35 -23.39
CA LYS A 5 -12.74 -9.27 -23.01
C LYS A 5 -12.82 -9.08 -21.49
N ASN A 6 -12.78 -10.19 -20.74
CA ASN A 6 -12.94 -10.16 -19.29
C ASN A 6 -11.69 -9.60 -18.59
N ALA A 7 -10.50 -9.87 -19.14
CA ALA A 7 -9.26 -9.29 -18.65
C ALA A 7 -9.22 -7.76 -18.86
N GLN A 8 -9.64 -7.29 -20.04
CA GLN A 8 -9.71 -5.85 -20.32
C GLN A 8 -10.73 -5.14 -19.42
N PHE A 9 -11.89 -5.76 -19.20
CA PHE A 9 -12.89 -5.21 -18.28
C PHE A 9 -12.34 -5.10 -16.85
N LYS A 10 -11.65 -6.12 -16.34
CA LYS A 10 -11.01 -6.09 -15.01
C LYS A 10 -9.93 -5.02 -14.91
N LEU A 11 -9.16 -4.77 -15.96
CA LEU A 11 -8.15 -3.70 -15.98
C LEU A 11 -8.79 -2.32 -15.86
N VAL A 12 -9.83 -2.05 -16.66
CA VAL A 12 -10.58 -0.78 -16.59
C VAL A 12 -11.23 -0.61 -15.22
N LEU A 13 -11.83 -1.66 -14.68
CA LEU A 13 -12.43 -1.63 -13.34
C LEU A 13 -11.37 -1.31 -12.28
N THR A 14 -10.20 -1.92 -12.37
CA THR A 14 -9.09 -1.65 -11.44
C THR A 14 -8.65 -0.18 -11.50
N GLN A 15 -8.54 0.41 -12.69
CA GLN A 15 -8.20 1.82 -12.85
C GLN A 15 -9.26 2.74 -12.21
N LEU A 16 -10.54 2.49 -12.47
CA LEU A 16 -11.64 3.26 -11.87
C LEU A 16 -11.67 3.15 -10.35
N ILE A 17 -11.36 1.96 -9.82
CA ILE A 17 -11.25 1.74 -8.37
C ILE A 17 -10.10 2.59 -7.81
N SER A 18 -8.91 2.54 -8.42
CA SER A 18 -7.77 3.35 -8.00
C SER A 18 -8.09 4.85 -8.01
N ASP A 19 -8.73 5.36 -9.06
CA ASP A 19 -9.14 6.77 -9.16
C ASP A 19 -10.05 7.21 -8.00
N ILE A 20 -10.92 6.31 -7.52
CA ILE A 20 -11.80 6.59 -6.37
C ILE A 20 -11.00 6.70 -5.08
N PHE A 21 -9.99 5.85 -4.89
CA PHE A 21 -9.13 5.90 -3.71
C PHE A 21 -8.26 7.17 -3.73
N GLU A 22 -7.70 7.53 -4.89
CA GLU A 22 -6.93 8.76 -5.06
C GLU A 22 -7.76 10.01 -4.75
N LYS A 23 -8.98 10.10 -5.29
CA LYS A 23 -9.89 11.25 -5.04
C LYS A 23 -10.34 11.37 -3.58
N ASN A 24 -10.31 10.29 -2.81
CA ASN A 24 -10.72 10.28 -1.39
C ASN A 24 -9.53 10.36 -0.43
N ASN A 25 -8.39 10.94 -0.83
CA ASN A 25 -7.19 11.02 0.01
C ASN A 25 -6.75 9.66 0.57
N ASN A 26 -6.98 8.61 -0.21
CA ASN A 26 -6.70 7.23 0.16
C ASN A 26 -7.31 6.82 1.52
N VAL A 27 -8.55 7.24 1.79
CA VAL A 27 -9.33 6.75 2.94
C VAL A 27 -9.68 5.28 2.74
N ALA A 28 -9.69 4.51 3.83
CA ALA A 28 -10.06 3.11 3.80
C ALA A 28 -11.56 2.95 3.51
N LEU A 29 -11.92 2.26 2.42
CA LEU A 29 -13.29 2.08 1.94
C LEU A 29 -13.68 0.61 1.83
N ASN A 30 -14.96 0.33 2.03
CA ASN A 30 -15.53 -1.01 1.83
C ASN A 30 -15.93 -1.23 0.34
N HIS A 31 -15.99 -2.49 -0.11
CA HIS A 31 -16.41 -2.86 -1.47
C HIS A 31 -17.77 -2.25 -1.86
N LYS A 32 -18.72 -2.17 -0.92
CA LYS A 32 -20.03 -1.52 -1.13
C LYS A 32 -19.92 0.00 -1.34
N GLN A 33 -19.00 0.65 -0.63
CA GLN A 33 -18.77 2.10 -0.75
C GLN A 33 -18.03 2.45 -2.03
N VAL A 34 -17.15 1.55 -2.51
CA VAL A 34 -16.52 1.68 -3.83
C VAL A 34 -17.58 1.50 -4.92
N ALA A 35 -18.43 0.48 -4.83
CA ALA A 35 -19.52 0.24 -5.77
C ALA A 35 -20.51 1.42 -5.85
N ALA A 36 -20.91 1.96 -4.69
CA ALA A 36 -21.78 3.14 -4.63
C ALA A 36 -21.17 4.35 -5.34
N ARG A 37 -19.86 4.56 -5.22
CA ARG A 37 -19.15 5.65 -5.92
C ARG A 37 -18.97 5.42 -7.41
N LEU A 38 -18.97 4.17 -7.86
CA LEU A 38 -18.99 3.79 -9.28
C LEU A 38 -20.42 3.82 -9.87
N ASN A 39 -21.44 4.16 -9.06
CA ASN A 39 -22.85 4.04 -9.42
C ASN A 39 -23.24 2.61 -9.87
N LEU A 40 -22.55 1.60 -9.33
CA LEU A 40 -22.82 0.20 -9.61
C LEU A 40 -23.62 -0.39 -8.45
N SER A 41 -24.88 -0.71 -8.71
CA SER A 41 -25.81 -1.31 -7.73
C SER A 41 -26.10 -2.79 -7.98
N ASP A 42 -25.70 -3.31 -9.14
CA ASP A 42 -25.91 -4.71 -9.49
C ASP A 42 -25.07 -5.64 -8.61
N LYS A 43 -25.70 -6.71 -8.10
CA LYS A 43 -25.02 -7.70 -7.25
C LYS A 43 -23.79 -8.31 -7.93
N ALA A 44 -23.91 -8.64 -9.23
CA ALA A 44 -22.79 -9.18 -10.01
C ALA A 44 -21.60 -8.19 -10.08
N SER A 45 -21.88 -6.90 -10.25
CA SER A 45 -20.86 -5.83 -10.29
C SER A 45 -20.18 -5.64 -8.94
N VAL A 46 -20.95 -5.69 -7.85
CA VAL A 46 -20.43 -5.61 -6.47
C VAL A 46 -19.51 -6.78 -6.15
N ASP A 47 -19.90 -8.00 -6.52
CA ASP A 47 -19.09 -9.21 -6.31
C ASP A 47 -17.80 -9.15 -7.14
N THR A 48 -17.87 -8.64 -8.38
CA THR A 48 -16.68 -8.44 -9.24
C THR A 48 -15.71 -7.42 -8.64
N ILE A 49 -16.21 -6.32 -8.05
CA ILE A 49 -15.37 -5.33 -7.36
C ILE A 49 -14.66 -5.97 -6.16
N LEU A 50 -15.37 -6.80 -5.39
CA LEU A 50 -14.77 -7.49 -4.26
C LEU A 50 -13.64 -8.43 -4.72
N GLU A 51 -13.86 -9.22 -5.76
CA GLU A 51 -12.82 -10.07 -6.35
C GLU A 51 -11.59 -9.27 -6.78
N VAL A 52 -11.78 -8.18 -7.50
CA VAL A 52 -10.68 -7.33 -7.97
C VAL A 52 -9.93 -6.70 -6.80
N LEU A 53 -10.63 -6.23 -5.77
CA LEU A 53 -9.99 -5.69 -4.57
C LEU A 53 -9.16 -6.74 -3.82
N VAL A 54 -9.67 -7.97 -3.70
CA VAL A 54 -8.92 -9.08 -3.08
C VAL A 54 -7.68 -9.41 -3.91
N GLU A 55 -7.83 -9.60 -5.22
CA GLU A 55 -6.73 -9.91 -6.14
C GLU A 55 -5.65 -8.82 -6.15
N GLN A 56 -6.05 -7.54 -6.14
CA GLN A 56 -5.12 -6.42 -6.10
C GLN A 56 -4.49 -6.22 -4.72
N THR A 57 -5.13 -6.69 -3.65
CA THR A 57 -4.53 -6.75 -2.31
C THR A 57 -3.46 -7.85 -2.26
N GLU A 58 -3.72 -9.02 -2.84
CA GLU A 58 -2.73 -10.11 -2.96
C GLU A 58 -1.51 -9.70 -3.81
N LYS A 59 -1.74 -8.90 -4.87
CA LYS A 59 -0.67 -8.28 -5.68
C LYS A 59 0.09 -7.18 -4.95
N GLY A 60 -0.41 -6.70 -3.80
CA GLY A 60 0.23 -5.67 -2.99
C GLY A 60 -0.03 -4.23 -3.43
N SER A 61 -0.99 -4.00 -4.35
CA SER A 61 -1.43 -2.67 -4.77
C SER A 61 -2.35 -2.01 -3.74
N PHE A 62 -3.15 -2.82 -3.02
CA PHE A 62 -4.00 -2.38 -1.92
C PHE A 62 -3.59 -3.07 -0.61
N VAL A 63 -3.97 -2.46 0.50
CA VAL A 63 -3.81 -2.98 1.86
C VAL A 63 -5.17 -3.03 2.56
N ARG A 64 -5.31 -3.94 3.52
CA ARG A 64 -6.52 -4.11 4.31
C ARG A 64 -6.26 -3.62 5.75
N PRO A 65 -6.46 -2.33 6.05
CA PRO A 65 -6.21 -1.79 7.40
C PRO A 65 -7.20 -2.35 8.44
N GLU A 66 -8.44 -2.61 8.04
CA GLU A 66 -9.48 -3.17 8.90
C GLU A 66 -10.26 -4.27 8.18
N ARG A 67 -10.98 -5.12 8.94
CA ARG A 67 -11.82 -6.19 8.37
C ARG A 67 -12.88 -5.60 7.43
N GLY A 68 -12.72 -5.89 6.13
CA GLY A 68 -13.66 -5.46 5.10
C GLY A 68 -13.42 -4.06 4.54
N LYS A 69 -12.39 -3.33 5.02
CA LYS A 69 -11.96 -2.06 4.41
C LYS A 69 -10.68 -2.26 3.62
N PHE A 70 -10.61 -1.61 2.47
CA PHE A 70 -9.46 -1.61 1.57
C PHE A 70 -8.93 -0.18 1.49
N ARG A 71 -7.62 -0.05 1.33
CA ARG A 71 -6.94 1.22 1.13
C ARG A 71 -5.87 1.00 0.07
N MET A 72 -5.64 1.98 -0.80
CA MET A 72 -4.51 1.92 -1.73
C MET A 72 -3.22 1.87 -0.92
N LYS A 73 -2.21 1.15 -1.37
CA LYS A 73 -0.92 1.16 -0.68
C LYS A 73 -0.28 2.52 -0.91
N ASP A 74 -0.36 3.40 0.08
CA ASP A 74 0.49 4.59 0.08
C ASP A 74 1.93 4.11 0.13
N LEU A 75 2.71 4.49 -0.87
CA LEU A 75 4.13 4.66 -0.65
C LEU A 75 4.24 5.85 0.30
N LYS A 76 4.02 5.63 1.60
CA LYS A 76 4.37 6.59 2.64
C LYS A 76 5.86 6.83 2.46
N THR A 77 6.14 7.92 1.77
CA THR A 77 7.49 8.34 1.47
C THR A 77 8.21 8.70 2.75
N PHE A 78 7.48 9.08 3.81
CA PHE A 78 8.05 9.41 5.09
C PHE A 78 7.42 8.58 6.20
N VAL A 79 8.27 7.94 7.00
CA VAL A 79 7.89 7.22 8.21
C VAL A 79 8.63 7.86 9.38
N THR A 80 7.93 8.10 10.49
CA THR A 80 8.51 8.58 11.74
C THR A 80 8.57 7.43 12.73
N GLY A 81 9.71 7.29 13.41
CA GLY A 81 9.89 6.22 14.36
C GLY A 81 11.16 6.38 15.18
N LYS A 82 11.35 5.46 16.13
CA LYS A 82 12.49 5.44 17.04
C LYS A 82 13.62 4.60 16.44
N VAL A 83 14.85 5.11 16.53
CA VAL A 83 16.04 4.40 16.07
C VAL A 83 16.45 3.37 17.11
N ASP A 84 16.38 2.09 16.74
CA ASP A 84 17.01 1.00 17.46
C ASP A 84 18.29 0.58 16.74
N MET A 85 19.42 0.62 17.42
CA MET A 85 20.74 0.55 16.79
C MET A 85 21.41 -0.73 17.24
N THR A 86 21.91 -1.52 16.30
CA THR A 86 22.56 -2.80 16.57
C THR A 86 24.07 -2.61 16.72
N ALA A 87 24.74 -3.56 17.38
CA ALA A 87 26.18 -3.48 17.67
C ALA A 87 27.08 -3.45 16.41
N ASP A 88 26.55 -3.86 15.26
CA ASP A 88 27.20 -3.79 13.94
C ASP A 88 27.12 -2.37 13.31
N GLY A 89 26.45 -1.41 13.97
CA GLY A 89 26.24 -0.05 13.50
C GLY A 89 25.05 0.11 12.54
N SER A 90 24.30 -0.96 12.27
CA SER A 90 23.03 -0.87 11.55
C SER A 90 21.93 -0.35 12.48
N ALA A 91 20.80 0.06 11.92
CA ALA A 91 19.64 0.40 12.74
C ALA A 91 18.32 -0.04 12.12
N PHE A 92 17.33 -0.24 12.99
CA PHE A 92 15.95 -0.42 12.66
C PHE A 92 15.17 0.80 13.13
N ILE A 93 14.36 1.39 12.26
CA ILE A 93 13.39 2.39 12.68
C ILE A 93 12.11 1.65 13.02
N VAL A 94 11.76 1.69 14.30
CA VAL A 94 10.49 1.17 14.82
C VAL A 94 9.45 2.28 14.65
N PRO A 95 8.50 2.14 13.71
CA PRO A 95 7.45 3.13 13.52
C PRO A 95 6.55 3.21 14.76
N GLU A 96 5.97 4.40 15.02
CA GLU A 96 4.98 4.56 16.10
C GLU A 96 3.66 3.84 15.80
N ASP A 97 3.41 3.51 14.53
CA ASP A 97 2.23 2.80 14.06
C ASP A 97 2.49 1.29 14.07
N GLU A 98 1.81 0.53 14.94
CA GLU A 98 1.96 -0.93 15.10
C GLU A 98 1.65 -1.72 13.82
N PHE A 99 0.94 -1.11 12.85
CA PHE A 99 0.63 -1.75 11.57
C PHE A 99 1.78 -1.67 10.56
N GLU A 100 2.84 -0.91 10.85
CA GLU A 100 4.01 -0.76 9.99
C GLU A 100 5.14 -1.69 10.44
N LYS A 101 5.87 -2.24 9.46
CA LYS A 101 7.02 -3.11 9.72
C LYS A 101 8.27 -2.26 9.97
N ASP A 102 9.15 -2.77 10.82
CA ASP A 102 10.45 -2.15 11.09
C ASP A 102 11.23 -1.90 9.79
N ILE A 103 11.81 -0.70 9.69
CA ILE A 103 12.56 -0.28 8.51
C ILE A 103 14.04 -0.44 8.81
N PHE A 104 14.68 -1.38 8.12
CA PHE A 104 16.12 -1.52 8.17
C PHE A 104 16.83 -0.35 7.47
N VAL A 105 17.78 0.26 8.18
CA VAL A 105 18.65 1.31 7.67
C VAL A 105 20.11 0.90 7.88
N ALA A 106 20.83 0.81 6.76
CA ALA A 106 22.24 0.50 6.76
C ALA A 106 23.05 1.61 7.47
N PRO A 107 24.21 1.30 8.09
CA PRO A 107 25.03 2.26 8.82
C PRO A 107 25.36 3.53 8.02
N ARG A 108 25.66 3.34 6.72
CA ARG A 108 26.00 4.43 5.78
C ARG A 108 24.85 5.41 5.52
N LYS A 109 23.61 5.06 5.89
CA LYS A 109 22.39 5.86 5.69
C LYS A 109 21.88 6.46 6.99
N LEU A 110 22.42 6.05 8.14
CA LEU A 110 22.05 6.57 9.46
C LEU A 110 22.50 8.01 9.70
N LYS A 111 23.58 8.42 9.02
CA LYS A 111 24.21 9.75 9.16
C LYS A 111 24.55 10.03 10.63
N ASN A 112 23.81 10.94 11.27
CA ASN A 112 24.05 11.41 12.64
C ASN A 112 22.99 10.93 13.63
N ALA A 113 22.07 10.05 13.23
CA ALA A 113 21.04 9.55 14.13
C ALA A 113 21.66 8.58 15.15
N LEU A 114 21.30 8.75 16.42
CA LEU A 114 21.78 7.94 17.54
C LEU A 114 20.70 6.95 17.99
N HIS A 115 21.12 5.96 18.76
CA HIS A 115 20.19 5.04 19.41
C HIS A 115 19.20 5.80 20.31
N GLY A 116 17.91 5.54 20.12
CA GLY A 116 16.83 6.15 20.88
C GLY A 116 16.28 7.46 20.30
N ASP A 117 16.90 8.01 19.26
CA ASP A 117 16.40 9.22 18.60
C ASP A 117 15.10 8.96 17.84
N THR A 118 14.26 9.99 17.77
CA THR A 118 13.08 10.00 16.90
C THR A 118 13.47 10.60 15.56
N VAL A 119 13.35 9.82 14.49
CA VAL A 119 13.76 10.22 13.14
C VAL A 119 12.62 10.11 12.16
N LYS A 120 12.68 10.94 11.11
CA LYS A 120 11.80 10.86 9.95
C LYS A 120 12.61 10.30 8.77
N VAL A 121 12.29 9.07 8.37
CA VAL A 121 12.99 8.38 7.28
C VAL A 121 12.22 8.46 5.98
N TYR A 122 12.95 8.70 4.89
CA TYR A 122 12.38 8.67 3.56
C TYR A 122 12.47 7.27 2.95
N VAL A 123 11.36 6.55 2.87
CA VAL A 123 11.29 5.19 2.31
C VAL A 123 10.87 5.27 0.85
N PHE A 124 11.70 4.72 -0.02
CA PHE A 124 11.41 4.59 -1.44
C PHE A 124 11.64 3.16 -1.90
N ALA A 125 10.79 2.68 -2.81
CA ALA A 125 10.99 1.37 -3.41
C ALA A 125 12.34 1.34 -4.12
N LYS A 126 13.16 0.32 -3.84
CA LYS A 126 14.39 0.07 -4.59
C LYS A 126 13.98 -0.20 -6.03
N LYS A 127 14.20 0.77 -6.93
CA LYS A 127 14.06 0.55 -8.37
C LYS A 127 15.04 -0.57 -8.70
N SER A 128 14.54 -1.78 -8.90
CA SER A 128 15.34 -2.90 -9.38
C SER A 128 15.77 -2.52 -10.79
N GLY A 129 16.88 -1.80 -10.90
CA GLY A 129 17.54 -1.55 -12.17
C GLY A 129 17.82 -2.91 -12.77
N GLY A 130 17.20 -3.17 -13.93
CA GLY A 130 17.48 -4.37 -14.70
C GLY A 130 18.99 -4.51 -14.82
N ARG A 131 19.52 -5.63 -14.32
CA ARG A 131 20.87 -6.07 -14.68
C ARG A 131 20.87 -6.21 -16.20
N ARG A 132 21.58 -5.32 -16.87
CA ARG A 132 22.22 -5.60 -18.16
C ARG A 132 23.63 -6.05 -17.87
#